data_AF-A0A3M1B882-F1
#
_entry.id   AF-A0A3M1B882-F1
#
_cell.length_a   1.000
_cell.length_b   1.000
_cell.length_c   1.000
_cell.angle_alpha   90.00
_cell.angle_beta   90.00
_cell.angle_gamma   90.00
#
_symmetry.space_group_name_H-M   'P 1'
#
loop_
_entity.id
_entity.type
_entity.pdbx_description
1 polymer ?
#
loop_
_entity_poly.entity_id
_entity_poly.type
_entity_poly.pdbx_seq_one_letter_code
_entity_poly.pdbx_strand_id
1 'polypeptide(L)'
;MSQPEGAKKVKELTSRIRKRDGEISDYLFGKVQPQAIPLEEAVLGALMLDKDALVTVMDIISEKSFYDERNGLIYKAIKSLFEKSYPVDLLTVTEELKRNGDLDTVGGPAYLVELTNRVASSANIEYHARIIAQKHIQRQLIKVATGIIHDAYEDTTDVFDLLDDA
;
A
#
# COMPACT_ATOMS: atom_id res chain seq x y z
N MET A 1 -27.53 -41.01 37.01
CA MET A 1 -26.50 -39.96 37.20
C MET A 1 -26.11 -39.46 35.81
N SER A 2 -26.87 -38.51 35.26
CA SER A 2 -26.65 -38.00 33.90
C SER A 2 -26.67 -36.49 33.92
N GLN A 3 -25.48 -35.89 33.80
CA GLN A 3 -25.11 -34.73 32.98
C GLN A 3 -23.69 -34.30 33.40
N PRO A 4 -22.80 -33.84 32.48
CA PRO A 4 -23.14 -32.79 31.52
C PRO A 4 -22.35 -32.84 30.19
N GLU A 5 -22.94 -33.39 29.12
CA GLU A 5 -22.42 -33.17 27.76
C GLU A 5 -22.50 -31.67 27.36
N GLY A 6 -23.47 -30.93 27.89
CA GLY A 6 -23.65 -29.50 27.61
C GLY A 6 -22.49 -28.63 28.11
N ALA A 7 -21.95 -28.89 29.31
CA ALA A 7 -20.88 -28.08 29.89
C ALA A 7 -19.55 -28.22 29.12
N LYS A 8 -19.28 -29.41 28.56
CA LYS A 8 -18.09 -29.68 27.75
C LYS A 8 -18.15 -28.94 26.41
N LYS A 9 -19.33 -28.94 25.77
CA LYS A 9 -19.61 -28.26 24.49
C LYS A 9 -19.53 -26.73 24.62
N VAL A 10 -20.04 -26.17 25.72
CA VAL A 10 -19.93 -24.72 26.03
C VAL A 10 -18.48 -24.30 26.26
N LYS A 11 -17.68 -25.10 26.96
CA LYS A 11 -16.25 -24.83 27.23
C LYS A 11 -15.39 -24.89 25.96
N GLU A 12 -15.72 -25.81 25.05
CA GLU A 12 -15.05 -25.93 23.75
C GLU A 12 -15.43 -24.77 22.80
N LEU A 13 -16.70 -24.35 22.81
CA LEU A 13 -17.18 -23.20 22.05
C LEU A 13 -16.53 -21.89 22.53
N THR A 14 -16.48 -21.66 23.85
CA THR A 14 -15.81 -20.49 24.43
C THR A 14 -14.30 -20.49 24.19
N SER A 15 -13.65 -21.66 24.21
CA SER A 15 -12.23 -21.79 23.83
C SER A 15 -11.98 -21.42 22.36
N ARG A 16 -12.87 -21.82 21.45
CA ARG A 16 -12.75 -21.49 20.01
C ARG A 16 -12.97 -20.00 19.75
N ILE A 17 -13.94 -19.38 20.43
CA ILE A 17 -14.20 -17.93 20.34
C ILE A 17 -12.95 -17.16 20.81
N ARG A 18 -12.41 -17.48 22.00
CA ARG A 18 -11.22 -16.82 22.55
C ARG A 18 -9.97 -16.95 21.67
N LYS A 19 -9.79 -18.10 21.02
CA LYS A 19 -8.70 -18.33 20.08
C LYS A 19 -8.87 -17.48 18.81
N ARG A 20 -10.11 -17.38 18.31
CA ARG A 20 -10.44 -16.56 17.14
C ARG A 20 -10.23 -15.07 17.42
N ASP A 21 -10.56 -14.59 18.62
CA ASP A 21 -10.34 -13.20 19.04
C ASP A 21 -8.84 -12.85 19.10
N GLY A 22 -8.02 -13.76 19.63
CA GLY A 22 -6.56 -13.61 19.64
C GLY A 22 -5.95 -13.60 18.22
N GLU A 23 -6.44 -14.47 17.34
CA GLU A 23 -6.01 -14.48 15.92
C GLU A 23 -6.39 -13.17 15.22
N ILE A 24 -7.60 -12.65 15.42
CA ILE A 24 -8.04 -11.36 14.86
C ILE A 24 -7.15 -10.21 15.33
N SER A 25 -6.82 -10.17 16.63
CA SER A 25 -5.91 -9.15 17.18
C SER A 25 -4.52 -9.18 16.52
N ASP A 26 -3.97 -10.37 16.25
CA ASP A 26 -2.68 -10.51 15.55
C ASP A 26 -2.76 -10.06 14.08
N TYR A 27 -3.89 -10.29 13.39
CA TYR A 27 -4.11 -9.79 12.04
C TYR A 27 -4.31 -8.26 11.98
N LEU A 28 -4.89 -7.66 13.02
CA LEU A 28 -5.16 -6.23 13.08
C LEU A 28 -3.93 -5.41 13.51
N PHE A 29 -3.11 -5.91 14.43
CA PHE A 29 -2.05 -5.13 15.07
C PHE A 29 -0.64 -5.75 15.02
N GLY A 30 -0.52 -7.04 14.69
CA GLY A 30 0.74 -7.79 14.77
C GLY A 30 1.48 -7.99 13.44
N LYS A 31 0.84 -7.71 12.29
CA LYS A 31 1.41 -7.95 10.97
C LYS A 31 1.81 -6.67 10.25
N VAL A 32 2.95 -6.73 9.57
CA VAL A 32 3.36 -5.68 8.64
C VAL A 32 2.35 -5.61 7.49
N GLN A 33 1.95 -4.39 7.14
CA GLN A 33 1.00 -4.15 6.06
C GLN A 33 1.53 -4.72 4.72
N PRO A 34 0.64 -5.18 3.82
CA PRO A 34 1.04 -5.68 2.51
C PRO A 34 1.85 -4.65 1.71
N GLN A 35 3.08 -5.02 1.37
CA GLN A 35 4.05 -4.16 0.68
C GLN A 35 4.92 -4.96 -0.30
N ALA A 36 5.54 -4.25 -1.24
CA ALA A 36 6.50 -4.81 -2.19
C ALA A 36 7.60 -3.78 -2.52
N ILE A 37 8.30 -3.28 -1.50
CA ILE A 37 9.31 -2.21 -1.64
C ILE A 37 10.33 -2.45 -2.77
N PRO A 38 10.91 -3.66 -2.95
CA PRO A 38 11.87 -3.87 -4.04
C PRO A 38 11.26 -3.63 -5.43
N LEU A 39 9.95 -3.89 -5.60
CA LEU A 39 9.24 -3.63 -6.84
C LEU A 39 8.88 -2.15 -6.99
N GLU A 40 8.53 -1.47 -5.89
CA GLU A 40 8.33 -0.02 -5.90
C GLU A 40 9.59 0.70 -6.38
N GLU A 41 10.73 0.36 -5.81
CA GLU A 41 12.04 0.93 -6.18
C GLU A 41 12.41 0.63 -7.63
N ALA A 42 12.22 -0.62 -8.06
CA ALA A 42 12.48 -1.02 -9.44
C ALA A 42 11.55 -0.30 -10.43
N VAL A 43 10.29 -0.05 -10.05
CA VAL A 43 9.37 0.69 -10.91
C VAL A 43 9.84 2.13 -11.08
N LEU A 44 10.13 2.83 -9.98
CA LEU A 44 10.60 4.21 -10.05
C LEU A 44 11.91 4.36 -10.83
N GLY A 45 12.86 3.45 -10.61
CA GLY A 45 14.11 3.42 -11.38
C GLY A 45 13.86 3.29 -12.87
N ALA A 46 12.94 2.40 -13.27
CA ALA A 46 12.61 2.17 -14.69
C ALA A 46 11.92 3.39 -15.30
N LEU A 47 11.01 4.04 -14.57
CA LEU A 47 10.31 5.25 -15.01
C LEU A 47 11.26 6.43 -15.28
N MET A 48 12.40 6.47 -14.59
CA MET A 48 13.45 7.50 -14.81
C MET A 48 14.43 7.16 -15.94
N LEU A 49 14.40 5.92 -16.46
CA LEU A 49 15.31 5.46 -17.51
C LEU A 49 14.60 5.21 -18.85
N ASP A 50 13.32 4.86 -18.80
CA ASP A 50 12.51 4.48 -19.96
C ASP A 50 11.19 5.28 -19.97
N LYS A 51 11.08 6.18 -20.95
CA LYS A 51 9.89 7.02 -21.18
C LYS A 51 8.64 6.21 -21.53
N ASP A 52 8.80 5.07 -22.19
CA ASP A 52 7.68 4.26 -22.68
C ASP A 52 7.07 3.42 -21.53
N ALA A 53 7.89 3.14 -20.51
CA ALA A 53 7.45 2.48 -19.28
C ALA A 53 6.38 3.30 -18.54
N LEU A 54 6.48 4.63 -18.55
CA LEU A 54 5.55 5.51 -17.83
C LEU A 54 4.12 5.43 -18.36
N VAL A 55 3.95 5.39 -19.68
CA VAL A 55 2.64 5.25 -20.32
C VAL A 55 1.97 3.95 -19.89
N THR A 56 2.74 2.88 -19.77
CA THR A 56 2.22 1.56 -19.36
C THR A 56 1.80 1.52 -17.89
N VAL A 57 2.52 2.24 -17.03
CA VAL A 57 2.35 2.17 -15.56
C VAL A 57 1.29 3.15 -15.04
N MET A 58 1.08 4.27 -15.73
CA MET A 58 0.23 5.37 -15.25
C MET A 58 -1.24 4.97 -15.03
N ASP A 59 -1.74 4.00 -15.80
CA ASP A 59 -3.12 3.50 -15.65
C ASP A 59 -3.26 2.42 -14.57
N ILE A 60 -2.15 1.92 -14.00
CA ILE A 60 -2.13 0.76 -13.09
C ILE A 60 -2.00 1.21 -11.64
N ILE A 61 -1.19 2.23 -11.37
CA ILE A 61 -0.86 2.70 -10.02
C ILE A 61 -0.94 4.22 -9.91
N SER A 62 -1.11 4.70 -8.68
CA SER A 62 -1.04 6.11 -8.30
C SER A 62 0.00 6.31 -7.21
N GLU A 63 0.28 7.55 -6.83
CA GLU A 63 1.16 7.88 -5.70
C GLU A 63 0.73 7.20 -4.39
N LYS A 64 -0.58 6.97 -4.20
CA LYS A 64 -1.15 6.27 -3.04
C LYS A 64 -0.92 4.76 -3.07
N SER A 65 -0.57 4.21 -4.23
CA SER A 65 -0.34 2.77 -4.42
C SER A 65 0.97 2.30 -3.77
N PHE A 66 1.90 3.21 -3.53
CA PHE A 66 3.16 2.93 -2.85
C PHE A 66 2.95 2.72 -1.35
N TYR A 67 3.72 1.81 -0.75
CA TYR A 67 3.76 1.66 0.69
C TYR A 67 4.77 2.61 1.33
N ASP A 68 5.93 2.80 0.69
CA ASP A 68 6.88 3.82 1.12
C ASP A 68 6.42 5.20 0.62
N GLU A 69 6.16 6.11 1.55
CA GLU A 69 5.72 7.47 1.22
C GLU A 69 6.74 8.22 0.37
N ARG A 70 8.04 7.95 0.56
CA ARG A 70 9.12 8.56 -0.25
C ARG A 70 8.97 8.15 -1.71
N ASN A 71 8.64 6.88 -1.96
CA ASN A 71 8.40 6.37 -3.31
C ASN A 71 7.14 6.99 -3.92
N GLY A 72 6.09 7.18 -3.12
CA GLY A 72 4.88 7.89 -3.54
C GLY A 72 5.16 9.33 -3.97
N LEU A 73 6.00 10.07 -3.23
CA LEU A 73 6.41 11.43 -3.59
C LEU A 73 7.22 11.47 -4.89
N ILE A 74 8.15 10.53 -5.08
CA ILE A 74 8.91 10.42 -6.34
C ILE A 74 7.98 10.14 -7.52
N TYR A 75 7.04 9.20 -7.37
CA TYR A 75 6.05 8.90 -8.41
C TYR A 75 5.20 10.13 -8.75
N LYS A 76 4.77 10.89 -7.74
CA LYS A 76 4.02 12.13 -7.92
C LYS A 76 4.82 13.17 -8.72
N ALA A 77 6.11 13.32 -8.45
CA ALA A 77 6.99 14.21 -9.21
C ALA A 77 7.15 13.76 -10.67
N ILE A 78 7.35 12.45 -10.91
CA ILE A 78 7.40 11.84 -12.23
C ILE A 78 6.11 12.12 -13.02
N LYS A 79 4.95 11.87 -12.41
CA LYS A 79 3.64 12.10 -13.03
C LYS A 79 3.41 13.58 -13.36
N SER A 80 3.76 14.48 -12.44
CA SER A 80 3.69 15.95 -12.64
C SER A 80 4.52 16.41 -13.85
N LEU A 81 5.75 15.90 -14.00
CA LEU A 81 6.60 16.23 -15.15
C LEU A 81 5.97 15.73 -16.45
N PHE A 82 5.47 14.50 -16.47
CA PHE A 82 4.83 13.93 -17.65
C PHE A 82 3.56 14.68 -18.07
N GLU A 83 2.69 15.04 -17.12
CA GLU A 83 1.49 15.83 -17.39
C GLU A 83 1.82 17.22 -17.97
N LYS A 84 2.96 17.79 -17.58
CA LYS A 84 3.49 19.05 -18.13
C LYS A 84 4.24 18.86 -19.46
N SER A 85 4.28 17.64 -19.99
CA SER A 85 5.05 17.27 -21.18
C SER A 85 6.56 17.58 -21.05
N TYR A 86 7.09 17.55 -19.84
CA TYR A 86 8.53 17.67 -19.59
C TYR A 86 9.21 16.29 -19.68
N PRO A 87 10.51 16.25 -20.03
CA PRO A 87 11.30 15.03 -19.93
C PRO A 87 11.24 14.46 -18.51
N VAL A 88 11.14 13.14 -18.42
CA VAL A 88 11.19 12.39 -17.16
C VAL A 88 12.49 11.60 -17.15
N ASP A 89 13.42 12.05 -16.32
CA ASP A 89 14.72 11.43 -16.09
C ASP A 89 15.21 11.76 -14.67
N LEU A 90 16.32 11.15 -14.26
CA LEU A 90 16.90 11.35 -12.93
C LEU A 90 17.10 12.83 -12.57
N LEU A 91 17.59 13.66 -13.50
CA LEU A 91 17.92 15.06 -13.21
C LEU A 91 16.65 15.90 -13.11
N THR A 92 15.72 15.72 -14.04
CA THR A 92 14.44 16.46 -14.06
C THR A 92 13.57 16.11 -12.86
N VAL A 93 13.51 14.83 -12.46
CA VAL A 93 12.80 14.39 -11.25
C VAL A 93 13.45 14.97 -9.99
N THR A 94 14.79 14.98 -9.92
CA THR A 94 15.51 15.59 -8.80
C THR A 94 15.18 17.09 -8.66
N GLU A 95 15.16 17.83 -9.77
CA GLU A 95 14.83 19.26 -9.74
C GLU A 95 13.35 19.51 -9.42
N GLU A 96 12.44 18.68 -9.92
CA GLU A 96 11.00 18.76 -9.57
C GLU A 96 10.79 18.54 -8.06
N LEU A 97 11.43 17.53 -7.48
CA LEU A 97 11.37 17.27 -6.03
C LEU A 97 11.97 18.43 -5.23
N LYS A 98 13.09 18.99 -5.69
CA LYS A 98 13.71 20.16 -5.07
C LYS A 98 12.78 21.37 -5.10
N ARG A 99 12.14 21.63 -6.25
CA ARG A 99 11.19 22.74 -6.43
C ARG A 99 9.97 22.60 -5.52
N ASN A 100 9.54 21.37 -5.27
CA ASN A 100 8.41 21.08 -4.39
C ASN A 100 8.79 21.05 -2.89
N GLY A 101 10.09 21.09 -2.55
CA GLY A 101 10.57 20.98 -1.17
C GLY A 101 10.60 19.55 -0.63
N ASP A 102 10.44 18.54 -1.50
CA ASP A 102 10.33 17.12 -1.12
C ASP A 102 11.68 16.36 -1.21
N LEU A 103 12.71 16.96 -1.81
CA LEU A 103 13.99 16.27 -2.10
C LEU A 103 14.66 15.69 -0.85
N ASP A 104 14.73 16.45 0.24
CA ASP A 104 15.34 15.98 1.48
C ASP A 104 14.49 14.89 2.14
N THR A 105 13.16 15.02 2.07
CA THR A 105 12.18 14.04 2.59
C THR A 105 12.34 12.68 1.92
N VAL A 106 12.62 12.63 0.62
CA VAL A 106 12.79 11.36 -0.09
C VAL A 106 14.18 10.72 0.12
N GLY A 107 15.10 11.39 0.81
CA GLY A 107 16.47 10.90 1.05
C GLY A 107 17.53 11.53 0.15
N GLY A 108 17.20 12.61 -0.56
CA GLY A 108 18.11 13.36 -1.40
C GLY A 108 18.47 12.69 -2.73
N PRO A 109 19.33 13.33 -3.54
CA PRO A 109 19.69 12.84 -4.88
C PRO A 109 20.28 11.43 -4.89
N ALA A 110 20.97 11.05 -3.81
CA ALA A 110 21.60 9.74 -3.68
C ALA A 110 20.57 8.60 -3.73
N TYR A 111 19.37 8.80 -3.16
CA TYR A 111 18.33 7.78 -3.20
C TYR A 111 17.82 7.56 -4.63
N LEU A 112 17.60 8.63 -5.41
CA LEU A 112 17.16 8.49 -6.80
C LEU A 112 18.22 7.78 -7.67
N VAL A 113 19.50 8.06 -7.45
CA VAL A 113 20.61 7.34 -8.12
C VAL A 113 20.54 5.84 -7.77
N GLU A 114 20.33 5.51 -6.51
CA GLU A 114 20.17 4.11 -6.08
C GLU A 114 19.01 3.41 -6.79
N LEU A 115 17.85 4.08 -6.92
CA LEU A 115 16.69 3.54 -7.64
C LEU A 115 17.03 3.21 -9.10
N THR A 116 17.70 4.13 -9.80
CA THR A 116 18.10 3.89 -11.20
C THR A 116 19.09 2.73 -11.35
N ASN A 117 19.98 2.53 -10.36
CA ASN A 117 20.95 1.44 -10.38
C ASN A 117 20.35 0.06 -10.09
N ARG A 118 19.16 -0.01 -9.49
CA ARG A 118 18.46 -1.27 -9.19
C ARG A 118 17.78 -1.89 -10.41
N VAL A 119 17.74 -1.17 -11.54
CA VAL A 119 16.98 -1.57 -12.73
C VAL A 119 17.92 -1.98 -13.85
N ALA A 120 17.86 -3.26 -14.22
CA ALA A 120 18.55 -3.77 -15.40
C ALA A 120 17.69 -3.68 -16.68
N SER A 121 16.36 -3.70 -16.55
CA SER A 121 15.42 -3.68 -17.68
C SER A 121 14.02 -3.23 -17.25
N SER A 122 13.31 -2.55 -18.16
CA SER A 122 11.89 -2.17 -18.05
C SER A 122 10.93 -3.21 -18.63
N ALA A 123 11.42 -4.34 -19.18
CA ALA A 123 10.58 -5.29 -19.93
C ALA A 123 9.38 -5.87 -19.16
N ASN A 124 9.50 -5.99 -17.83
CA ASN A 124 8.45 -6.55 -16.95
C ASN A 124 7.77 -5.48 -16.08
N ILE A 125 7.88 -4.20 -16.45
CA ILE A 125 7.42 -3.09 -15.62
C ILE A 125 5.92 -3.14 -15.32
N GLU A 126 5.12 -3.55 -16.30
CA GLU A 126 3.67 -3.70 -16.15
C GLU A 126 3.34 -4.72 -15.04
N TYR A 127 4.04 -5.85 -15.05
CA TYR A 127 3.85 -6.90 -14.05
C TYR A 127 4.23 -6.41 -12.65
N HIS A 128 5.34 -5.68 -12.52
CA HIS A 128 5.76 -5.09 -11.24
C HIS A 128 4.73 -4.07 -10.72
N ALA A 129 4.24 -3.18 -11.59
CA ALA A 129 3.21 -2.20 -11.25
C ALA A 129 1.90 -2.89 -10.80
N ARG A 130 1.49 -3.97 -11.45
CA ARG A 130 0.31 -4.76 -11.04
C ARG A 130 0.47 -5.35 -9.63
N ILE A 131 1.67 -5.81 -9.26
CA ILE A 131 1.91 -6.29 -7.89
C ILE A 131 1.77 -5.16 -6.88
N ILE A 132 2.31 -3.97 -7.16
CA ILE A 132 2.16 -2.79 -6.29
C ILE A 132 0.67 -2.44 -6.13
N ALA A 133 -0.10 -2.43 -7.23
CA ALA A 133 -1.54 -2.20 -7.21
C ALA A 133 -2.28 -3.23 -6.33
N GLN A 134 -1.94 -4.52 -6.46
CA GLN A 134 -2.49 -5.58 -5.61
C GLN A 134 -2.20 -5.33 -4.13
N LYS A 135 -0.96 -4.93 -3.78
CA LYS A 135 -0.60 -4.60 -2.39
C LYS A 135 -1.39 -3.40 -1.88
N HIS A 136 -1.57 -2.38 -2.70
CA HIS A 136 -2.41 -1.23 -2.36
C HIS A 136 -3.85 -1.64 -2.06
N ILE A 137 -4.47 -2.45 -2.94
CA ILE A 137 -5.84 -2.96 -2.75
C ILE A 137 -5.93 -3.74 -1.44
N GLN A 138 -4.96 -4.61 -1.14
CA GLN A 138 -4.92 -5.34 0.12
C GLN A 138 -4.87 -4.39 1.34
N ARG A 139 -4.08 -3.31 1.27
CA ARG A 139 -4.05 -2.28 2.33
C ARG A 139 -5.38 -1.53 2.46
N GLN A 140 -6.07 -1.22 1.35
CA GLN A 140 -7.38 -0.58 1.40
C GLN A 140 -8.43 -1.49 2.01
N LEU A 141 -8.45 -2.78 1.66
CA LEU A 141 -9.37 -3.75 2.26
C LEU A 141 -9.15 -3.87 3.77
N ILE A 142 -7.90 -3.91 4.23
CA ILE A 142 -7.59 -3.92 5.67
C ILE A 142 -8.11 -2.63 6.32
N LYS A 143 -7.87 -1.46 5.71
CA LYS A 143 -8.32 -0.18 6.24
C LYS A 143 -9.84 -0.11 6.41
N VAL A 144 -10.59 -0.50 5.38
CA VAL A 144 -12.07 -0.52 5.40
C VAL A 144 -12.57 -1.49 6.46
N ALA A 145 -12.03 -2.72 6.50
CA ALA A 145 -12.43 -3.71 7.48
C ALA A 145 -12.17 -3.26 8.92
N THR A 146 -11.02 -2.63 9.19
CA THR A 146 -10.71 -2.08 10.51
C THR A 146 -11.64 -0.91 10.88
N GLY A 147 -12.04 -0.08 9.91
CA GLY A 147 -13.05 0.97 10.10
C GLY A 147 -14.40 0.39 10.51
N ILE A 148 -14.91 -0.59 9.75
CA ILE A 148 -16.17 -1.29 10.07
C ILE A 148 -16.12 -1.92 11.48
N ILE A 149 -14.99 -2.56 11.84
CA ILE A 149 -14.81 -3.13 13.18
C ILE A 149 -14.88 -2.04 14.24
N HIS A 150 -14.17 -0.93 14.04
CA HIS A 150 -14.16 0.21 14.96
C HIS A 150 -15.58 0.76 15.15
N ASP A 151 -16.27 1.05 14.05
CA ASP A 151 -17.59 1.67 14.07
C ASP A 151 -18.63 0.74 14.73
N ALA A 152 -18.50 -0.57 14.54
CA ALA A 152 -19.37 -1.56 15.21
C ALA A 152 -19.19 -1.64 16.74
N TYR A 153 -18.08 -1.11 17.28
CA TYR A 153 -17.87 -0.96 18.73
C TYR A 153 -18.33 0.40 19.27
N GLU A 154 -18.54 1.40 18.41
CA GLU A 154 -19.03 2.71 18.85
C GLU A 154 -20.55 2.75 18.91
N ASP A 155 -21.13 2.92 20.10
CA ASP A 155 -22.59 3.05 20.31
C ASP A 155 -23.18 4.39 19.79
N THR A 156 -22.39 5.20 19.08
CA THR A 156 -22.73 6.56 18.63
C THR A 156 -23.37 6.59 17.24
N THR A 157 -23.27 5.51 16.48
CA THR A 157 -23.75 5.41 15.10
C THR A 157 -24.96 4.48 15.03
N ASP A 158 -26.02 4.88 14.31
CA ASP A 158 -27.18 4.01 14.09
C ASP A 158 -26.75 2.77 13.30
N VAL A 159 -27.20 1.59 13.73
CA VAL A 159 -26.79 0.30 13.13
C VAL A 159 -27.21 0.18 11.67
N PHE A 160 -28.32 0.83 11.27
CA PHE A 160 -28.77 0.82 9.87
C PHE A 160 -27.91 1.72 8.98
N ASP A 161 -27.47 2.87 9.49
CA ASP A 161 -26.53 3.74 8.77
C ASP A 161 -25.18 3.03 8.55
N LEU A 162 -24.73 2.26 9.54
CA LEU A 162 -23.50 1.48 9.49
C LEU A 162 -23.54 0.35 8.44
N LEU A 163 -24.73 -0.19 8.14
CA LEU A 163 -24.92 -1.21 7.10
C LEU A 163 -24.88 -0.64 5.67
N ASP A 164 -25.28 0.63 5.49
CA ASP A 164 -25.27 1.29 4.18
C ASP A 164 -23.84 1.74 3.77
N ASP A 165 -22.96 1.96 4.75
CA ASP A 165 -21.55 2.38 4.55
C ASP A 165 -20.55 1.21 4.36
N ALA A 166 -20.99 -0.04 4.52
CA ALA A 166 -20.17 -1.26 4.44
C ALA A 166 -20.14 -1.92 3.05
#